data_AF-A0A550I6J3-F1
#
_entry.id   AF-A0A550I6J3-F1
#
_cell.length_a   1.000
_cell.length_b   1.000
_cell.length_c   1.000
_cell.angle_alpha   90.00
_cell.angle_beta   90.00
_cell.angle_gamma   90.00
#
_symmetry.space_group_name_H-M   'P 1'
#
loop_
_entity.id
_entity.type
_entity.pdbx_description
1 polymer ?
#
loop_
_entity_poly.entity_id
_entity_poly.type
_entity_poly.pdbx_seq_one_letter_code
_entity_poly.pdbx_strand_id
1 'polypeptide(L)'
;MLKVFKNIFFIFSAVLILLPSAVSFTHLFSEHSHKLCDNNAEHHYHAKSVDCELHHFQKNPALRIDFPEFQLVIVDFQEKLTFDYYRFLNDFEALAFDLRGPPAIA
;
A
#
# COMPACT_ATOMS: atom_id res chain seq x y z
N MET A 1 -6.62 -51.51 24.50
CA MET A 1 -6.32 -50.26 25.24
C MET A 1 -5.30 -49.39 24.51
N LEU A 2 -4.07 -49.86 24.27
CA LEU A 2 -2.99 -49.06 23.67
C LEU A 2 -3.30 -48.45 22.28
N LYS A 3 -4.04 -49.18 21.43
CA LYS A 3 -4.47 -48.70 20.09
C LYS A 3 -5.44 -47.52 20.17
N VAL A 4 -6.29 -47.48 21.19
CA VAL A 4 -7.24 -46.39 21.43
C VAL A 4 -6.49 -45.14 21.90
N PHE A 5 -5.55 -45.29 22.84
CA PHE A 5 -4.68 -44.19 23.29
C PHE A 5 -3.86 -43.59 22.13
N LYS A 6 -3.30 -44.44 21.27
CA LYS A 6 -2.56 -43.98 20.09
C LYS A 6 -3.43 -43.15 19.15
N ASN A 7 -4.68 -43.56 18.92
CA ASN A 7 -5.61 -42.82 18.06
C ASN A 7 -6.03 -41.48 18.70
N ILE A 8 -6.27 -41.45 20.01
CA ILE A 8 -6.59 -40.23 20.75
C ILE A 8 -5.41 -39.24 20.65
N PHE A 9 -4.19 -39.71 20.89
CA PHE A 9 -2.99 -38.87 20.79
C PHE A 9 -2.80 -38.31 19.37
N PHE A 10 -3.04 -39.14 18.35
CA PHE A 10 -2.95 -38.71 16.96
C PHE A 10 -3.97 -37.60 16.63
N ILE A 11 -5.23 -37.78 17.03
CA ILE A 11 -6.27 -36.78 16.82
C ILE A 11 -5.96 -35.50 17.59
N PHE A 12 -5.53 -35.62 18.85
CA PHE A 12 -5.16 -34.47 19.67
C PHE A 12 -4.02 -33.65 19.06
N SER A 13 -2.96 -34.32 18.59
CA SER A 13 -1.85 -33.68 17.90
C SER A 13 -2.30 -32.98 16.61
N ALA A 14 -3.14 -33.65 15.81
CA ALA A 14 -3.70 -33.05 14.60
C ALA A 14 -4.51 -31.78 14.88
N VAL A 15 -5.36 -31.80 15.93
CA VAL A 15 -6.12 -30.62 16.35
C VAL A 15 -5.18 -29.50 16.80
N LEU A 16 -4.16 -29.81 17.59
CA LEU A 16 -3.21 -28.82 18.12
C LEU A 16 -2.44 -28.12 16.99
N ILE A 17 -2.05 -28.86 15.96
CA ILE A 17 -1.34 -28.32 14.78
C ILE A 17 -2.27 -27.44 13.92
N LEU A 18 -3.55 -27.83 13.78
CA LEU A 18 -4.50 -27.13 12.91
C LEU A 18 -5.17 -25.91 13.59
N LEU A 19 -5.22 -25.87 14.92
CA LEU A 19 -5.92 -24.83 15.69
C LEU A 19 -5.43 -23.40 15.37
N PRO A 20 -4.12 -23.09 15.27
CA PRO A 20 -3.67 -21.76 14.92
C PRO A 20 -4.13 -21.28 13.53
N SER A 21 -4.18 -22.20 12.55
CA SER A 21 -4.66 -21.90 11.20
C SER A 21 -6.16 -21.68 11.17
N ALA A 22 -6.93 -22.49 11.91
CA ALA A 22 -8.37 -22.30 12.04
C ALA A 22 -8.71 -20.95 12.66
N VAL A 23 -8.03 -20.57 13.76
CA VAL A 23 -8.19 -19.25 14.40
C VAL A 23 -7.80 -18.11 13.45
N SER A 24 -6.70 -18.27 12.70
CA SER A 24 -6.30 -17.29 11.68
C SER A 24 -7.36 -17.13 10.60
N PHE A 25 -7.97 -18.24 10.15
CA PHE A 25 -8.98 -18.23 9.09
C PHE A 25 -10.28 -17.57 9.56
N THR A 26 -10.77 -17.89 10.77
CA THR A 26 -11.96 -17.23 11.32
C THR A 26 -11.75 -15.73 11.52
N HIS A 27 -10.51 -15.34 11.87
CA HIS A 27 -10.15 -13.95 12.06
C HIS A 27 -10.25 -13.10 10.78
N LEU A 28 -10.05 -13.70 9.60
CA LEU A 28 -10.24 -13.01 8.30
C LEU A 28 -11.67 -12.50 8.09
N PHE A 29 -12.65 -13.17 8.71
CA PHE A 29 -14.07 -12.82 8.62
C PHE A 29 -14.56 -12.06 9.86
N SER A 30 -13.68 -11.83 10.84
CA SER A 30 -14.01 -11.03 12.00
C SER A 30 -13.92 -9.57 11.60
N GLU A 31 -15.07 -8.88 11.55
CA GLU A 31 -15.09 -7.44 11.30
C GLU A 31 -14.46 -6.72 12.49
N HIS A 32 -13.21 -6.28 12.33
CA HIS A 32 -12.60 -5.31 13.24
C HIS A 32 -13.12 -3.94 12.85
N SER A 33 -14.18 -3.48 13.53
CA SER A 33 -14.63 -2.12 13.39
C SER A 33 -13.57 -1.19 13.98
N HIS A 34 -12.64 -0.72 13.16
CA HIS A 34 -11.87 0.49 13.46
C HIS A 34 -12.84 1.67 13.34
N LYS A 35 -13.69 1.86 14.36
CA LYS A 35 -14.54 3.04 14.42
C LYS A 35 -13.60 4.25 14.51
N LEU A 36 -13.66 5.10 13.49
CA LEU A 36 -13.12 6.44 13.56
C LEU A 36 -13.75 7.14 14.75
N CYS A 37 -12.94 7.86 15.51
CA CYS A 37 -13.43 8.60 16.65
C CYS A 37 -14.30 9.77 16.16
N ASP A 38 -15.62 9.66 16.36
CA ASP A 38 -16.61 10.67 15.96
C ASP A 38 -17.05 11.55 17.14
N ASN A 39 -16.21 11.63 18.18
CA ASN A 39 -16.49 12.42 19.37
C ASN A 39 -15.45 13.53 19.51
N ASN A 40 -15.91 14.78 19.58
CA ASN A 40 -15.08 15.99 19.71
C ASN A 40 -14.48 16.19 21.12
N ALA A 41 -14.49 15.16 21.97
CA ALA A 41 -13.90 15.22 23.30
C ALA A 41 -12.38 14.97 23.21
N GLU A 42 -11.57 15.87 23.79
CA GLU A 42 -10.10 15.75 23.86
C GLU A 42 -9.63 14.42 24.49
N HIS A 43 -10.45 13.83 25.36
CA HIS A 43 -10.16 12.56 26.01
C HIS A 43 -11.39 11.64 25.97
N HIS A 44 -11.22 10.46 25.38
CA HIS A 44 -12.23 9.40 25.36
C HIS A 44 -11.60 8.07 25.79
N TYR A 45 -12.39 7.23 26.43
CA TYR A 45 -11.99 5.86 26.77
C TYR A 45 -12.39 4.94 25.63
N HIS A 46 -11.42 4.48 24.84
CA HIS A 46 -11.67 3.37 23.93
C HIS A 46 -11.92 2.09 24.73
N ALA A 47 -13.04 1.43 24.48
CA ALA A 47 -13.21 0.06 24.89
C ALA A 47 -12.09 -0.74 24.22
N LYS A 48 -11.19 -1.32 25.01
CA LYS A 48 -10.07 -2.12 24.51
C LYS A 48 -10.67 -3.30 23.74
N SER A 49 -10.69 -3.20 22.40
CA SER A 49 -10.96 -4.35 21.56
C SER A 49 -9.91 -5.41 21.83
N VAL A 50 -10.27 -6.68 21.73
CA VAL A 50 -9.29 -7.76 21.74
C VAL A 50 -8.47 -7.59 20.48
N ASP A 51 -7.33 -6.90 20.60
CA ASP A 51 -6.44 -6.65 19.48
C ASP A 51 -5.68 -7.94 19.17
N CYS A 52 -5.98 -8.53 18.02
CA CYS A 52 -5.39 -9.79 17.61
C CYS A 52 -4.12 -9.51 16.80
N GLU A 53 -3.00 -9.47 17.51
CA GLU A 53 -1.65 -9.27 16.97
C GLU A 53 -1.12 -10.46 16.14
N LEU A 54 -1.99 -11.35 15.66
CA LEU A 54 -1.60 -12.54 14.92
C LEU A 54 -0.81 -12.22 13.63
N HIS A 55 -1.02 -11.00 13.10
CA HIS A 55 -0.35 -10.46 11.92
C HIS A 55 0.97 -9.74 12.25
N HIS A 56 1.32 -9.54 13.53
CA HIS A 56 2.62 -8.99 13.93
C HIS A 56 3.77 -9.98 13.69
N PHE A 57 3.45 -11.27 13.55
CA PHE A 57 4.42 -12.29 13.20
C PHE A 57 4.57 -12.40 11.68
N GLN A 58 5.76 -12.05 11.19
CA GLN A 58 6.13 -12.25 9.79
C GLN A 58 6.24 -13.75 9.49
N LYS A 59 5.15 -14.36 9.00
CA LYS A 59 5.10 -15.78 8.60
C LYS A 59 5.92 -16.07 7.35
N ASN A 60 6.05 -15.09 6.47
CA ASN A 60 6.82 -15.21 5.24
C ASN A 60 8.30 -14.89 5.51
N PRO A 61 9.25 -15.62 4.91
CA PRO A 61 10.65 -15.22 4.97
C PRO A 61 10.79 -13.78 4.48
N ALA A 62 11.66 -13.00 5.12
CA ALA A 62 11.98 -11.65 4.67
C ALA A 62 12.37 -11.71 3.19
N LEU A 63 11.68 -10.92 2.37
CA LEU A 63 11.85 -10.93 0.93
C LEU A 63 13.26 -10.42 0.63
N ARG A 64 14.17 -11.30 0.20
CA ARG A 64 15.52 -10.90 -0.20
C ARG A 64 15.46 -10.41 -1.64
N ILE A 65 15.41 -9.09 -1.80
CA ILE A 65 15.46 -8.44 -3.10
C ILE A 65 16.93 -8.16 -3.42
N ASP A 66 17.48 -8.89 -4.39
CA ASP A 66 18.81 -8.63 -4.92
C ASP A 66 18.65 -7.57 -6.03
N PHE A 67 19.14 -6.35 -5.80
CA PHE A 67 19.09 -5.28 -6.80
C PHE A 67 20.28 -5.45 -7.77
N PRO A 68 20.04 -5.39 -9.10
CA PRO A 68 21.14 -5.42 -10.05
C PRO A 68 21.99 -4.16 -9.92
N GLU A 69 23.31 -4.33 -9.96
CA GLU A 69 24.22 -3.20 -10.16
C GLU A 69 23.96 -2.60 -11.54
N PHE A 70 23.75 -1.28 -11.59
CA PHE A 70 23.63 -0.56 -12.85
C PHE A 70 24.68 0.54 -12.92
N GLN A 71 25.18 0.80 -14.13
CA GLN A 71 26.07 1.91 -14.40
C GLN A 71 25.26 3.05 -15.01
N LEU A 72 25.37 4.23 -14.40
CA LEU A 72 24.80 5.45 -14.96
C LEU A 72 25.61 5.85 -16.19
N VAL A 73 24.99 5.78 -17.37
CA VAL A 73 25.56 6.36 -18.59
C VAL A 73 25.28 7.86 -18.57
N ILE A 74 26.29 8.65 -18.22
CA ILE A 74 26.23 10.10 -18.34
C ILE A 74 26.45 10.43 -19.81
N VAL A 75 25.38 10.82 -20.49
CA VAL A 75 25.46 11.30 -21.88
C VAL A 75 25.76 12.79 -21.84
N ASP A 76 26.93 13.18 -22.33
CA ASP A 76 27.25 14.58 -22.57
C ASP A 76 26.60 15.01 -23.89
N PHE A 77 25.52 15.77 -23.80
CA PHE A 77 24.86 16.35 -24.97
C PHE A 77 25.57 17.65 -25.31
N GLN A 78 26.22 17.69 -26.47
CA GLN A 78 26.72 18.94 -27.02
C GLN A 78 25.52 19.72 -27.56
N GLU A 79 25.07 20.73 -26.80
CA GLU A 79 24.06 21.66 -27.28
C GLU A 79 24.63 22.50 -28.43
N LYS A 80 24.17 22.22 -29.65
CA LYS A 80 24.43 23.11 -30.78
C LYS A 80 23.53 24.33 -30.61
N LEU A 81 24.13 25.47 -30.23
CA LEU A 81 23.45 26.76 -30.23
C LEU A 81 22.84 26.99 -31.61
N THR A 82 21.52 26.94 -31.67
CA THR A 82 20.76 27.24 -32.88
C THR A 82 20.35 28.69 -32.73
N PHE A 83 21.01 29.58 -33.47
CA PHE A 83 20.70 31.00 -33.42
C PHE A 83 19.53 31.27 -34.36
N ASP A 84 18.35 31.52 -33.79
CA ASP A 84 17.21 32.04 -34.54
C ASP A 84 17.43 33.53 -34.76
N TYR A 85 17.89 33.90 -35.96
CA TYR A 85 17.99 35.29 -36.39
C TYR A 85 16.64 35.89 -36.79
N TYR A 86 15.54 35.14 -36.63
CA TYR A 86 14.20 35.59 -36.95
C TYR A 86 13.63 36.40 -35.78
N ARG A 87 13.93 37.70 -35.78
CA ARG A 87 13.27 38.66 -34.90
C ARG A 87 11.96 39.06 -35.57
N PHE A 88 10.83 38.55 -35.10
CA PHE A 88 9.53 39.07 -35.52
C PHE A 88 9.51 40.56 -35.17
N LEU A 89 9.18 41.42 -36.15
CA LEU A 89 9.00 42.86 -35.94
C LEU A 89 7.71 43.19 -35.18
N ASN A 90 6.92 42.17 -34.88
CA ASN A 90 5.64 42.27 -34.22
C ASN A 90 5.73 41.53 -32.88
N ASP A 91 5.64 42.27 -31.79
CA ASP A 91 5.57 41.73 -30.43
C ASP A 91 4.19 41.12 -30.12
N PHE A 92 3.26 41.19 -31.08
CA PHE A 92 1.95 40.56 -30.95
C PHE A 92 2.07 39.05 -31.08
N GLU A 93 2.05 38.39 -29.93
CA GLU A 93 1.86 36.95 -29.80
C GLU A 93 0.38 36.69 -29.47
N ALA A 94 -0.37 36.11 -30.40
CA ALA A 94 -1.76 35.74 -30.14
C ALA A 94 -1.78 34.62 -29.09
N LEU A 95 -2.38 34.89 -27.94
CA LEU A 95 -2.41 33.92 -26.85
C LEU A 95 -3.35 32.78 -27.23
N ALA A 96 -2.99 31.54 -26.90
CA ALA A 96 -3.78 30.35 -27.24
C ALA A 96 -5.21 30.35 -26.63
N PHE A 97 -5.51 31.33 -25.78
CA PHE A 97 -6.82 31.55 -25.16
C PHE A 97 -7.58 32.77 -25.71
N ASP A 98 -6.99 33.57 -26.60
CA ASP A 98 -7.68 34.74 -27.19
C ASP A 98 -8.90 34.34 -28.05
N LEU A 99 -8.92 33.08 -28.50
CA LEU A 99 -10.04 32.47 -29.24
C LEU A 99 -11.01 31.67 -28.35
N ARG A 100 -10.77 31.60 -27.03
CA ARG A 100 -11.71 30.92 -26.13
C ARG A 100 -12.84 31.88 -25.82
N GLY A 101 -14.03 31.55 -26.29
CA GLY A 101 -15.25 32.23 -25.85
C GLY A 101 -15.39 32.14 -24.33
N PRO A 102 -16.13 33.08 -23.71
CA PRO A 102 -16.39 33.05 -22.28
C PRO A 102 -16.97 31.68 -21.88
N PRO A 103 -16.59 31.13 -20.70
CA PRO A 103 -17.12 29.86 -20.23
C PRO A 103 -18.64 29.94 -20.20
N ALA A 104 -19.30 28.99 -20.85
CA ALA A 104 -20.75 29.00 -21.05
C ALA A 104 -21.56 28.79 -19.76
N ILE A 105 -20.90 28.59 -18.62
CA ILE A 105 -21.54 28.24 -17.35
C ILE A 105 -20.82 28.98 -16.22
N ALA A 106 -21.56 29.87 -15.56
CA ALA A 106 -21.24 30.51 -14.29
C ALA A 106 -22.07 29.85 -13.17
#